data_AF-A0A1V2M7M5-F1
#
_entry.id   AF-A0A1V2M7M5-F1
#
_cell.length_a   1.000
_cell.length_b   1.000
_cell.length_c   1.000
_cell.angle_alpha   90.00
_cell.angle_beta   90.00
_cell.angle_gamma   90.00
#
_symmetry.space_group_name_H-M   'P 1'
#
loop_
_entity.id
_entity.type
_entity.pdbx_description
1 polymer ?
#
loop_
_entity_poly.entity_id
_entity_poly.type
_entity_poly.pdbx_seq_one_letter_code
_entity_poly.pdbx_strand_id
1 'polypeptide(L)'
;MLLIPDNSYVGKKAALEIEKFVCAGGRLIVTGALPISVDEFEKDSHPALTDDQLFKKLCGIKLHGILNEPISYLQLKNTLASEYWNLDFIPEIGVYGKATLVVENTAIKESPLYYPAPVYQIGARPLGEKSNYCGITKDMYEKGVVTYISLPIATDYMKFGNFMEKRLLCGIIDKNLEPYAKLTGCSNAQLIVAKDDTTICVGVSNCY
;
A
#
# COMPACT_ATOMS: atom_id res chain seq x y z
N MET A 1 -2.83 -9.02 -7.91
CA MET A 1 -2.60 -7.94 -6.93
C MET A 1 -3.22 -6.67 -7.49
N LEU A 2 -3.79 -5.81 -6.63
CA LEU A 2 -4.35 -4.52 -6.99
C LEU A 2 -3.73 -3.41 -6.12
N LEU A 3 -3.43 -2.26 -6.71
CA LEU A 3 -2.99 -1.05 -6.01
C LEU A 3 -4.03 0.06 -6.23
N ILE A 4 -4.45 0.71 -5.15
CA ILE A 4 -5.31 1.90 -5.16
C ILE A 4 -4.45 3.07 -4.63
N PRO A 5 -3.85 3.86 -5.54
CA PRO A 5 -2.96 4.94 -5.14
C PRO A 5 -3.75 6.21 -4.81
N ASP A 6 -3.80 6.59 -3.53
CA ASP A 6 -4.24 7.89 -3.03
C ASP A 6 -5.62 8.37 -3.53
N ASN A 7 -6.50 7.43 -3.90
CA ASN A 7 -7.83 7.72 -4.40
C ASN A 7 -8.82 7.88 -3.25
N SER A 8 -9.44 9.05 -3.14
CA SER A 8 -10.49 9.30 -2.15
C SER A 8 -11.82 8.62 -2.48
N TYR A 9 -12.03 8.22 -3.73
CA TYR A 9 -13.32 7.72 -4.21
C TYR A 9 -13.16 6.50 -5.10
N VAL A 10 -14.07 5.53 -4.94
CA VAL A 10 -14.21 4.35 -5.80
C VAL A 10 -15.69 4.13 -6.06
N GLY A 11 -16.08 3.80 -7.29
CA GLY A 11 -17.49 3.51 -7.60
C GLY A 11 -18.00 2.29 -6.82
N LYS A 12 -19.22 2.30 -6.26
CA LYS A 12 -19.75 1.20 -5.44
C LYS A 12 -19.64 -0.18 -6.09
N LYS A 13 -19.91 -0.28 -7.39
CA LYS A 13 -19.73 -1.53 -8.15
C LYS A 13 -18.28 -2.01 -8.12
N ALA A 14 -17.33 -1.12 -8.38
CA ALA A 14 -15.91 -1.46 -8.34
C ALA A 14 -15.47 -1.84 -6.92
N ALA A 15 -15.96 -1.13 -5.90
CA ALA A 15 -15.66 -1.42 -4.50
C ALA A 15 -16.09 -2.84 -4.10
N LEU A 16 -17.28 -3.28 -4.51
CA LEU A 16 -17.76 -4.66 -4.30
C LEU A 16 -16.92 -5.70 -5.04
N GLU A 17 -16.50 -5.42 -6.28
CA GLU A 17 -15.61 -6.32 -7.02
C GLU A 17 -14.21 -6.40 -6.39
N ILE A 18 -13.72 -5.31 -5.81
CA ILE A 18 -12.47 -5.29 -5.03
C ILE A 18 -12.61 -6.16 -3.79
N GLU A 19 -13.71 -6.06 -3.04
CA GLU A 19 -13.97 -6.95 -1.91
C GLU A 19 -13.98 -8.42 -2.33
N LYS A 20 -14.71 -8.78 -3.38
CA LYS A 20 -14.73 -10.15 -3.92
C LYS A 20 -13.34 -10.63 -4.32
N PHE A 21 -12.55 -9.76 -4.95
CA PHE A 21 -11.17 -10.05 -5.32
C PHE A 21 -10.32 -10.38 -4.09
N VAL A 22 -10.39 -9.57 -3.03
CA VAL A 22 -9.66 -9.83 -1.78
C VAL A 22 -10.15 -11.13 -1.12
N CYS A 23 -11.47 -11.33 -1.00
CA CYS A 23 -12.06 -12.56 -0.46
C CYS A 23 -11.59 -13.83 -1.18
N ALA A 24 -11.34 -13.73 -2.49
CA ALA A 24 -10.86 -14.84 -3.31
C ALA A 24 -9.35 -15.13 -3.16
N GLY A 25 -8.63 -14.43 -2.28
CA GLY A 25 -7.18 -14.54 -2.11
C GLY A 25 -6.39 -13.43 -2.78
N GLY A 26 -7.08 -12.41 -3.30
CA GLY A 26 -6.45 -11.23 -3.87
C GLY A 26 -5.64 -10.46 -2.84
N ARG A 27 -4.57 -9.82 -3.31
CA ARG A 27 -3.73 -8.93 -2.51
C ARG A 27 -3.96 -7.49 -2.94
N LEU A 28 -4.35 -6.65 -1.99
CA LEU A 28 -4.72 -5.25 -2.18
C LEU A 28 -3.73 -4.34 -1.45
N ILE A 29 -3.28 -3.29 -2.12
CA ILE A 29 -2.49 -2.22 -1.52
C ILE A 29 -3.29 -0.93 -1.67
N VAL A 30 -3.46 -0.19 -0.58
CA VAL A 30 -4.12 1.11 -0.56
C VAL A 30 -3.17 2.13 0.05
N THR A 31 -2.99 3.29 -0.59
CA THR A 31 -2.08 4.34 -0.10
C THR A 31 -2.79 5.66 0.11
N GLY A 32 -2.30 6.47 1.04
CA GLY A 32 -2.77 7.83 1.30
C GLY A 32 -4.20 7.89 1.79
N ALA A 33 -5.10 8.39 0.94
CA ALA A 33 -6.51 8.51 1.26
C ALA A 33 -7.17 7.13 1.38
N LEU A 34 -8.02 6.95 2.40
CA LEU A 34 -8.87 5.77 2.48
C LEU A 34 -10.09 5.99 1.56
N PRO A 35 -10.29 5.15 0.53
CA PRO A 35 -11.35 5.41 -0.44
C PRO A 35 -12.73 5.26 0.18
N ILE A 36 -13.67 6.06 -0.35
CA ILE A 36 -15.09 5.98 -0.06
C ILE A 36 -15.82 5.43 -1.30
N SER A 37 -16.75 4.51 -1.08
CA SER A 37 -17.59 3.92 -2.11
C SER A 37 -18.75 4.86 -2.48
N VAL A 38 -18.71 5.44 -3.68
CA VAL A 38 -19.69 6.42 -4.18
C VAL A 38 -20.48 5.89 -5.39
N ASP A 39 -21.75 6.26 -5.51
CA ASP A 39 -22.49 6.09 -6.78
C ASP A 39 -22.21 7.25 -7.74
N GLU A 40 -22.42 7.03 -9.05
CA GLU A 40 -22.20 8.02 -10.13
C GLU A 40 -22.96 9.36 -9.93
N PHE A 41 -23.98 9.37 -9.07
CA PHE A 41 -24.85 10.52 -8.83
C PHE A 41 -24.87 11.01 -7.37
N GLU A 42 -24.04 10.44 -6.50
CA GLU A 42 -23.94 10.89 -5.10
C GLU A 42 -23.13 12.18 -5.01
N LYS A 43 -23.68 13.20 -4.33
CA LYS A 43 -22.94 14.44 -4.04
C LYS A 43 -21.89 14.19 -2.96
N ASP A 44 -20.67 14.67 -3.18
CA ASP A 44 -19.50 14.53 -2.29
C ASP A 44 -19.74 14.91 -0.82
N SER A 45 -20.76 15.71 -0.53
CA SER A 45 -21.10 16.23 0.80
C SER A 45 -22.11 15.38 1.58
N HIS A 46 -22.48 14.18 1.11
CA HIS A 46 -23.51 13.38 1.78
C HIS A 46 -22.95 12.69 3.06
N PRO A 47 -23.57 12.86 4.23
CA PRO A 47 -23.06 12.29 5.49
C PRO A 47 -23.01 10.75 5.51
N ALA A 48 -23.79 10.07 4.66
CA ALA A 48 -23.66 8.62 4.47
C ALA A 48 -22.34 8.19 3.79
N LEU A 49 -21.64 9.12 3.11
CA LEU A 49 -20.33 8.87 2.50
C LEU A 49 -19.21 8.83 3.54
N THR A 50 -19.34 9.59 4.65
CA THR A 50 -18.34 9.56 5.72
C THR A 50 -18.33 8.25 6.52
N ASP A 51 -19.41 7.48 6.42
CA ASP A 51 -19.59 6.23 7.16
C ASP A 51 -19.46 4.98 6.31
N ASP A 52 -18.94 5.10 5.07
CA ASP A 52 -18.58 3.91 4.30
C ASP A 52 -17.55 3.09 5.10
N GLN A 53 -17.92 1.84 5.36
CA GLN A 53 -17.17 0.91 6.19
C GLN A 53 -16.31 -0.02 5.34
N LEU A 54 -16.52 -0.11 4.03
CA LEU A 54 -15.92 -1.19 3.25
C LEU A 54 -14.39 -1.16 3.31
N PHE A 55 -13.76 -0.04 2.92
CA PHE A 55 -12.29 0.04 2.93
C PHE A 55 -11.72 0.10 4.35
N LYS A 56 -12.47 0.65 5.34
CA LYS A 56 -12.09 0.57 6.77
C LYS A 56 -12.02 -0.88 7.24
N LYS A 57 -13.03 -1.68 6.86
CA LYS A 57 -13.16 -3.10 7.17
C LYS A 57 -12.09 -3.93 6.44
N LEU A 58 -11.92 -3.73 5.13
CA LEU A 58 -10.90 -4.42 4.33
C LEU A 58 -9.48 -4.15 4.84
N CYS A 59 -9.18 -2.90 5.20
CA CYS A 59 -7.86 -2.52 5.69
C CYS A 59 -7.67 -2.81 7.19
N GLY A 60 -8.72 -3.25 7.90
CA GLY A 60 -8.68 -3.58 9.31
C GLY A 60 -8.32 -2.41 10.24
N ILE A 61 -8.76 -1.19 9.92
CA ILE A 61 -8.36 0.06 10.60
C ILE A 61 -9.56 0.92 11.01
N LYS A 62 -9.31 1.86 11.94
CA LYS A 62 -10.23 2.96 12.30
C LYS A 62 -9.63 4.29 11.89
N LEU A 63 -10.46 5.13 11.27
CA LEU A 63 -10.11 6.49 10.87
C LEU A 63 -10.26 7.46 12.04
N HIS A 64 -9.24 8.28 12.29
CA HIS A 64 -9.22 9.32 13.32
C HIS A 64 -9.14 10.74 12.74
N GLY A 65 -8.88 10.89 11.45
CA GLY A 65 -8.85 12.19 10.77
C GLY A 65 -7.66 12.30 9.83
N ILE A 66 -7.20 13.53 9.63
CA ILE A 66 -6.10 13.86 8.72
C ILE A 66 -5.09 14.71 9.48
N LEU A 67 -3.82 14.40 9.33
CA LEU A 67 -2.74 15.18 9.91
C LEU A 67 -2.54 16.47 9.10
N ASN A 68 -2.62 17.61 9.78
CA ASN A 68 -2.42 18.91 9.15
C ASN A 68 -0.93 19.34 9.14
N GLU A 69 -0.05 18.43 8.73
CA GLU A 69 1.36 18.71 8.48
C GLU A 69 1.66 18.49 6.99
N PRO A 70 2.57 19.29 6.40
CA PRO A 70 2.89 19.18 4.97
C PRO A 70 3.79 17.98 4.64
N ILE A 71 4.42 17.38 5.65
CA ILE A 71 5.30 16.22 5.54
C ILE A 71 5.14 15.34 6.78
N SER A 72 5.29 14.04 6.60
CA SER A 72 5.31 13.05 7.68
C SER A 72 6.18 11.87 7.28
N TYR A 73 6.51 10.99 8.23
CA TYR A 73 7.58 10.01 8.01
C TYR A 73 7.15 8.58 8.33
N LEU A 74 7.76 7.63 7.62
CA LEU A 74 7.79 6.21 7.96
C LEU A 74 9.19 5.85 8.42
N GLN A 75 9.27 5.08 9.49
CA GLN A 75 10.51 4.46 9.94
C GLN A 75 10.38 2.94 9.84
N LEU A 76 11.08 2.35 8.86
CA LEU A 76 11.04 0.91 8.64
C LEU A 76 12.03 0.16 9.54
N LYS A 77 13.12 0.81 9.96
CA LYS A 77 14.15 0.19 10.79
C LYS A 77 13.56 -0.23 12.13
N ASN A 78 13.85 -1.46 12.56
CA ASN A 78 13.34 -2.06 13.80
C ASN A 78 11.80 -2.18 13.86
N THR A 79 11.13 -2.21 12.71
CA THR A 79 9.68 -2.48 12.61
C THR A 79 9.44 -3.71 11.72
N LEU A 80 8.21 -4.24 11.70
CA LEU A 80 7.87 -5.37 10.83
C LEU A 80 8.02 -4.99 9.35
N ALA A 81 7.78 -3.71 9.03
CA ALA A 81 7.92 -3.17 7.68
C ALA A 81 9.38 -3.12 7.17
N SER A 82 10.37 -3.43 8.01
CA SER A 82 11.77 -3.62 7.55
C SER A 82 11.89 -4.67 6.46
N GLU A 83 10.96 -5.64 6.39
CA GLU A 83 10.97 -6.66 5.35
C GLU A 83 10.70 -6.13 3.94
N TYR A 84 10.10 -4.94 3.82
CA TYR A 84 9.86 -4.27 2.53
C TYR A 84 11.11 -3.59 1.99
N TRP A 85 12.22 -3.63 2.72
CA TRP A 85 13.47 -3.00 2.33
C TRP A 85 14.55 -4.05 2.09
N ASN A 86 15.29 -3.92 0.98
CA ASN A 86 16.27 -4.92 0.55
C ASN A 86 17.72 -4.41 0.53
N LEU A 87 17.98 -3.22 1.07
CA LEU A 87 19.33 -2.67 1.23
C LEU A 87 19.76 -2.64 2.68
N ASP A 88 21.07 -2.67 2.92
CA ASP A 88 21.66 -2.64 4.26
C ASP A 88 21.35 -1.34 5.02
N PHE A 89 21.20 -0.23 4.31
CA PHE A 89 20.78 1.05 4.89
C PHE A 89 19.27 1.23 4.75
N ILE A 90 18.56 1.22 5.88
CA ILE A 90 17.11 1.46 5.97
C ILE A 90 16.87 2.91 6.40
N PRO A 91 16.47 3.82 5.49
CA PRO A 91 16.25 5.22 5.82
C PRO A 91 14.90 5.45 6.51
N GLU A 92 14.78 6.62 7.09
CA GLU A 92 13.48 7.25 7.36
C GLU A 92 12.95 7.83 6.06
N ILE A 93 11.68 7.57 5.75
CA ILE A 93 11.04 7.94 4.48
C ILE A 93 10.08 9.08 4.78
N GLY A 94 10.52 10.32 4.49
CA GLY A 94 9.65 11.49 4.51
C GLY A 94 8.79 11.55 3.24
N VAL A 95 7.50 11.79 3.42
CA VAL A 95 6.50 11.84 2.36
C VAL A 95 5.74 13.15 2.49
N TYR A 96 5.72 13.96 1.44
CA TYR A 96 4.95 15.21 1.42
C TYR A 96 3.48 14.95 1.11
N GLY A 97 2.63 15.72 1.78
CA GLY A 97 1.18 15.57 1.73
C GLY A 97 0.59 15.18 3.08
N LYS A 98 -0.73 15.22 3.15
CA LYS A 98 -1.46 15.01 4.40
C LYS A 98 -1.57 13.52 4.69
N ALA A 99 -1.05 13.09 5.84
CA ALA A 99 -1.22 11.72 6.32
C ALA A 99 -2.64 11.47 6.82
N THR A 100 -3.20 10.31 6.51
CA THR A 100 -4.46 9.85 7.11
C THR A 100 -4.17 9.29 8.50
N LEU A 101 -4.81 9.83 9.54
CA LEU A 101 -4.62 9.34 10.90
C LEU A 101 -5.47 8.09 11.11
N VAL A 102 -4.82 6.94 11.27
CA VAL A 102 -5.50 5.67 11.47
C VAL A 102 -4.92 4.91 12.65
N VAL A 103 -5.75 4.10 13.30
CA VAL A 103 -5.32 3.09 14.28
C VAL A 103 -5.76 1.72 13.82
N GLU A 104 -5.02 0.70 14.22
CA GLU A 104 -5.35 -0.69 14.00
C GLU A 104 -6.68 -1.09 14.67
N ASN A 105 -7.44 -1.96 14.02
CA ASN A 105 -8.60 -2.64 14.59
C ASN A 105 -8.42 -4.16 14.55
N THR A 106 -8.32 -4.73 13.35
CA THR A 106 -7.96 -6.14 13.10
C THR A 106 -6.58 -6.27 12.46
N ALA A 107 -6.13 -5.22 11.77
CA ALA A 107 -4.84 -5.19 11.11
C ALA A 107 -3.66 -5.19 12.10
N ILE A 108 -2.52 -5.66 11.62
CA ILE A 108 -1.23 -5.55 12.31
C ILE A 108 -0.59 -4.22 11.92
N LYS A 109 -0.15 -3.45 12.91
CA LYS A 109 0.68 -2.26 12.72
C LYS A 109 2.10 -2.69 12.36
N GLU A 110 2.48 -2.54 11.10
CA GLU A 110 3.81 -2.94 10.63
C GLU A 110 4.86 -1.83 10.78
N SER A 111 4.43 -0.57 10.63
CA SER A 111 5.23 0.62 10.93
C SER A 111 4.34 1.70 11.54
N PRO A 112 4.80 2.44 12.56
CA PRO A 112 4.11 3.64 13.05
C PRO A 112 4.30 4.81 12.06
N LEU A 113 3.43 5.81 12.19
CA LEU A 113 3.58 7.12 11.57
C LEU A 113 4.42 8.03 12.48
N TYR A 114 5.28 8.86 11.91
CA TYR A 114 6.09 9.84 12.65
C TYR A 114 5.74 11.27 12.23
N TYR A 115 5.66 12.15 13.23
CA TYR A 115 5.51 13.59 13.01
C TYR A 115 6.83 14.20 12.54
N PRO A 116 6.78 15.33 11.81
CA PRO A 116 7.98 16.14 11.60
C PRO A 116 8.48 16.71 12.92
N ALA A 117 9.79 16.91 13.02
CA ALA A 117 10.37 17.65 14.13
C ALA A 117 9.88 19.11 14.11
N PRO A 118 9.74 19.75 15.28
CA PRO A 118 9.24 21.13 15.36
C PRO A 118 10.17 22.14 14.69
N VAL A 119 11.47 21.82 14.59
CA VAL A 119 12.52 22.72 14.08
C VAL A 119 12.89 22.39 12.64
N TYR A 120 12.91 23.42 11.78
CA TYR A 120 13.50 23.32 10.45
C TYR A 120 15.03 23.32 10.55
N GLN A 121 15.69 22.34 9.93
CA GLN A 121 17.14 22.27 9.81
C GLN A 121 17.53 22.24 8.34
N ILE A 122 18.33 23.21 7.91
CA ILE A 122 18.97 23.24 6.58
C ILE A 122 17.94 23.02 5.45
N GLY A 123 16.81 23.75 5.49
CA GLY A 123 15.77 23.68 4.45
C GLY A 123 14.87 22.45 4.49
N ALA A 124 15.04 21.53 5.45
CA ALA A 124 14.17 20.38 5.65
C ALA A 124 13.60 20.36 7.08
N ARG A 125 12.45 19.72 7.26
CA ARG A 125 12.04 19.21 8.57
C ARG A 125 12.58 17.79 8.70
N PRO A 126 13.29 17.43 9.77
CA PRO A 126 13.69 16.04 10.01
C PRO A 126 12.54 15.25 10.65
N LEU A 127 12.73 13.94 10.77
CA LEU A 127 11.85 13.06 11.56
C LEU A 127 11.81 13.55 13.02
N GLY A 128 10.61 13.65 13.55
CA GLY A 128 10.33 14.07 14.92
C GLY A 128 9.83 12.91 15.77
N GLU A 129 8.72 13.13 16.46
CA GLU A 129 8.19 12.18 17.43
C GLU A 129 7.38 11.05 16.79
N LYS A 130 7.48 9.86 17.38
CA LYS A 130 6.62 8.72 17.04
C LYS A 130 5.18 9.04 17.40
N SER A 131 4.27 8.91 16.44
CA SER A 131 2.84 9.05 16.71
C SER A 131 2.23 7.74 17.22
N ASN A 132 1.03 7.84 17.79
CA ASN A 132 0.22 6.66 18.14
C ASN A 132 -0.47 6.01 16.93
N TYR A 133 -0.42 6.67 15.76
CA TYR A 133 -1.10 6.26 14.54
C TYR A 133 -0.24 5.31 13.70
N CYS A 134 -0.89 4.52 12.85
CA CYS A 134 -0.21 3.62 11.94
C CYS A 134 0.34 4.37 10.72
N GLY A 135 1.56 4.01 10.33
CA GLY A 135 2.17 4.37 9.05
C GLY A 135 1.86 3.34 7.97
N ILE A 136 2.10 2.06 8.30
CA ILE A 136 1.79 0.90 7.46
C ILE A 136 1.04 -0.12 8.30
N THR A 137 -0.06 -0.64 7.77
CA THR A 137 -0.80 -1.77 8.36
C THR A 137 -0.96 -2.90 7.36
N LYS A 138 -1.14 -4.11 7.88
CA LYS A 138 -1.43 -5.31 7.10
C LYS A 138 -2.56 -6.09 7.76
N ASP A 139 -3.61 -6.36 7.01
CA ASP A 139 -4.75 -7.15 7.46
C ASP A 139 -4.92 -8.41 6.61
N MET A 140 -5.40 -9.48 7.26
CA MET A 140 -5.85 -10.70 6.58
C MET A 140 -7.37 -10.63 6.49
N TYR A 141 -7.89 -10.46 5.27
CA TYR A 141 -9.33 -10.40 5.04
C TYR A 141 -9.78 -11.64 4.28
N GLU A 142 -10.45 -12.55 4.98
CA GLU A 142 -10.77 -13.89 4.49
C GLU A 142 -9.50 -14.62 4.01
N LYS A 143 -9.35 -14.84 2.70
CA LYS A 143 -8.18 -15.48 2.08
C LYS A 143 -7.15 -14.46 1.57
N GLY A 144 -7.53 -13.18 1.50
CA GLY A 144 -6.71 -12.12 0.92
C GLY A 144 -5.84 -11.39 1.94
N VAL A 145 -4.98 -10.52 1.41
CA VAL A 145 -4.10 -9.65 2.20
C VAL A 145 -4.34 -8.20 1.78
N VAL A 146 -4.49 -7.31 2.75
CA VAL A 146 -4.64 -5.88 2.51
C VAL A 146 -3.54 -5.12 3.23
N THR A 147 -2.68 -4.44 2.47
CA THR A 147 -1.69 -3.50 3.02
C THR A 147 -2.22 -2.09 2.86
N TYR A 148 -2.28 -1.33 3.94
CA TYR A 148 -2.62 0.09 3.92
C TYR A 148 -1.42 0.95 4.33
N ILE A 149 -1.19 2.03 3.60
CA ILE A 149 -0.14 3.01 3.88
C ILE A 149 -0.82 4.35 4.09
N SER A 150 -0.67 4.94 5.27
CA SER A 150 -1.40 6.16 5.64
C SER A 150 -0.91 7.44 4.94
N LEU A 151 0.23 7.36 4.26
CA LEU A 151 0.86 8.47 3.56
C LEU A 151 0.64 8.40 2.05
N PRO A 152 0.53 9.56 1.37
CA PRO A 152 0.26 9.62 -0.05
C PRO A 152 1.51 9.35 -0.91
N ILE A 153 2.14 8.19 -0.68
CA ILE A 153 3.45 7.85 -1.25
C ILE A 153 3.45 7.75 -2.78
N ALA A 154 2.30 7.44 -3.40
CA ALA A 154 2.23 7.32 -4.84
C ALA A 154 2.20 8.72 -5.49
N THR A 155 1.37 9.62 -4.95
CA THR A 155 1.24 11.00 -5.40
C THR A 155 2.53 11.77 -5.17
N ASP A 156 3.18 11.58 -4.02
CA ASP A 156 4.43 12.27 -3.70
C ASP A 156 5.56 11.84 -4.63
N TYR A 157 5.71 10.53 -4.84
CA TYR A 157 6.66 9.98 -5.80
C TYR A 157 6.41 10.49 -7.22
N MET A 158 5.16 10.53 -7.68
CA MET A 158 4.83 11.04 -9.01
C MET A 158 5.18 12.53 -9.19
N LYS A 159 5.10 13.33 -8.12
CA LYS A 159 5.39 14.77 -8.18
C LYS A 159 6.86 15.11 -8.05
N PHE A 160 7.57 14.44 -7.13
CA PHE A 160 8.92 14.83 -6.74
C PHE A 160 9.98 13.76 -7.05
N GLY A 161 9.58 12.58 -7.50
CA GLY A 161 10.51 11.51 -7.89
C GLY A 161 11.29 10.90 -6.72
N ASN A 162 10.73 10.89 -5.51
CA ASN A 162 11.42 10.38 -4.33
C ASN A 162 11.70 8.87 -4.45
N PHE A 163 12.99 8.53 -4.60
CA PHE A 163 13.42 7.16 -4.82
C PHE A 163 13.15 6.23 -3.63
N MET A 164 13.05 6.77 -2.41
CA MET A 164 12.80 5.96 -1.21
C MET A 164 11.35 5.48 -1.15
N GLU A 165 10.39 6.32 -1.53
CA GLU A 165 8.98 5.95 -1.67
C GLU A 165 8.79 4.88 -2.74
N LYS A 166 9.44 5.06 -3.91
CA LYS A 166 9.43 4.06 -4.98
C LYS A 166 9.90 2.71 -4.47
N ARG A 167 11.04 2.69 -3.74
CA ARG A 167 11.59 1.44 -3.20
C ARG A 167 10.67 0.78 -2.18
N LEU A 168 10.09 1.56 -1.27
CA LEU A 168 9.12 1.04 -0.31
C LEU A 168 7.92 0.43 -1.04
N LEU A 169 7.32 1.15 -2.00
CA LEU A 169 6.17 0.66 -2.75
C LEU A 169 6.52 -0.60 -3.55
N CYS A 170 7.67 -0.64 -4.22
CA CYS A 170 8.16 -1.85 -4.90
C CYS A 170 8.39 -3.01 -3.93
N GLY A 171 8.97 -2.78 -2.76
CA GLY A 171 9.17 -3.82 -1.77
C GLY A 171 7.88 -4.40 -1.20
N ILE A 172 6.86 -3.56 -0.99
CA ILE A 172 5.51 -4.00 -0.59
C ILE A 172 4.89 -4.82 -1.73
N ILE A 173 5.02 -4.38 -2.98
CA ILE A 173 4.57 -5.12 -4.16
C ILE A 173 5.25 -6.48 -4.23
N ASP A 174 6.57 -6.55 -4.14
CA ASP A 174 7.35 -7.78 -4.26
C ASP A 174 6.97 -8.80 -3.17
N LYS A 175 6.71 -8.34 -1.95
CA LYS A 175 6.21 -9.19 -0.85
C LYS A 175 4.75 -9.65 -1.05
N ASN A 176 3.99 -8.91 -1.84
CA ASN A 176 2.61 -9.22 -2.20
C ASN A 176 2.48 -9.88 -3.58
N LEU A 177 3.58 -10.18 -4.25
CA LEU A 177 3.57 -11.06 -5.42
C LEU A 177 3.84 -12.48 -4.94
N GLU A 178 2.86 -13.36 -5.09
CA GLU A 178 3.20 -14.79 -5.11
C GLU A 178 3.88 -15.08 -6.45
N PRO A 179 5.12 -15.60 -6.45
CA PRO A 179 5.73 -16.05 -7.69
C PRO A 179 4.87 -17.18 -8.25
N TYR A 180 4.24 -16.95 -9.41
CA TYR A 180 3.40 -17.92 -10.12
C TYR A 180 4.15 -19.23 -10.43
N ALA A 181 5.48 -19.20 -10.44
CA ALA A 181 6.35 -20.36 -10.38
C ALA A 181 7.71 -19.98 -9.77
N LYS A 182 8.26 -20.83 -8.92
CA LYS A 182 9.68 -20.77 -8.54
C LYS A 182 10.45 -21.48 -9.66
N LEU A 183 11.08 -20.72 -10.56
CA LEU A 183 11.93 -21.30 -11.61
C LEU A 183 13.10 -22.03 -10.94
N THR A 184 13.00 -23.35 -10.81
CA THR A 184 14.12 -24.22 -10.45
C THR A 184 14.81 -24.65 -11.74
N GLY A 185 15.73 -23.82 -12.23
CA GLY A 185 16.53 -24.16 -13.42
C GLY A 185 17.49 -23.04 -13.82
N CYS A 186 18.79 -23.34 -13.80
CA CYS A 186 19.82 -22.46 -14.34
C CYS A 186 19.73 -22.42 -15.87
N SER A 187 19.25 -21.31 -16.44
CA SER A 187 19.78 -20.68 -17.68
C SER A 187 18.79 -19.65 -18.24
N ASN A 188 19.25 -18.40 -18.36
CA ASN A 188 18.96 -17.30 -19.31
C ASN A 188 17.66 -17.23 -20.16
N ALA A 189 16.57 -17.91 -19.81
CA ALA A 189 15.29 -17.73 -20.49
C ALA A 189 14.18 -17.43 -19.47
N GLN A 190 13.50 -16.30 -19.66
CA GLN A 190 12.26 -15.96 -18.95
C GLN A 190 11.09 -16.22 -19.88
N LEU A 191 10.21 -17.14 -19.49
CA LEU A 191 8.92 -17.36 -20.14
C LEU A 191 7.83 -16.71 -19.27
N ILE A 192 7.09 -15.74 -19.84
CA ILE A 192 5.92 -15.13 -19.21
C ILE A 192 4.69 -15.64 -19.97
N VAL A 193 3.80 -16.37 -19.29
CA VAL A 193 2.55 -16.90 -19.88
C VAL A 193 1.35 -16.18 -19.27
N ALA A 194 0.44 -15.70 -20.11
CA ALA A 194 -0.81 -15.07 -19.70
C ALA A 194 -1.86 -16.12 -19.28
N LYS A 195 -2.72 -15.75 -18.33
CA LYS A 195 -3.62 -16.66 -17.58
C LYS A 195 -4.67 -17.39 -18.44
N ASP A 196 -4.91 -16.95 -19.67
CA ASP A 196 -6.06 -17.41 -20.47
C ASP A 196 -5.65 -18.15 -21.77
N ASP A 197 -4.37 -18.51 -21.94
CA ASP A 197 -3.92 -19.22 -23.14
C ASP A 197 -3.91 -20.73 -22.92
N THR A 198 -4.99 -21.42 -23.34
CA THR A 198 -5.11 -22.89 -23.30
C THR A 198 -4.24 -23.61 -24.34
N THR A 199 -3.36 -22.90 -25.04
CA THR A 199 -2.72 -23.37 -26.27
C THR A 199 -1.19 -23.42 -26.18
N ILE A 200 -0.62 -23.94 -25.10
CA ILE A 200 0.85 -24.11 -25.08
C ILE A 200 1.28 -25.49 -24.56
N CYS A 201 1.45 -26.42 -25.50
CA CYS A 201 2.35 -27.57 -25.32
C CYS A 201 3.78 -27.12 -25.68
N VAL A 202 4.61 -26.83 -24.68
CA VAL A 202 6.05 -26.61 -24.92
C VAL A 202 6.76 -27.96 -24.84
N GLY A 203 7.10 -28.54 -25.99
CA GLY A 203 8.08 -29.62 -26.07
C GLY A 203 9.49 -29.04 -25.99
N VAL A 204 10.25 -29.42 -24.95
CA VAL A 204 11.67 -29.06 -24.85
C VAL A 204 12.46 -30.11 -25.65
N SER A 205 12.96 -29.75 -26.83
CA SER A 205 14.00 -30.52 -27.51
C SER A 205 15.36 -30.07 -27.02
N ASN A 206 16.09 -30.95 -26.33
CA ASN A 206 17.50 -30.73 -26.02
C ASN A 206 18.30 -30.70 -27.32
N CYS A 207 18.93 -29.57 -27.64
CA CYS A 207 20.00 -29.51 -28.61
C CYS A 207 21.30 -29.93 -27.92
N TYR A 208 21.90 -31.03 -28.38
CA TYR A 208 23.25 -31.47 -28.02
C TYR A 208 24.31 -30.53 -28.60
#